data_AF-A0A831T7X9-F1
#
_entry.id   AF-A0A831T7X9-F1
#
_cell.length_a   1.000
_cell.length_b   1.000
_cell.length_c   1.000
_cell.angle_alpha   90.00
_cell.angle_beta   90.00
_cell.angle_gamma   90.00
#
_symmetry.space_group_name_H-M   'P 1'
#
loop_
_entity.id
_entity.type
_entity.pdbx_description
1 polymer ?
#
loop_
_entity_poly.entity_id
_entity_poly.type
_entity_poly.pdbx_seq_one_letter_code
_entity_poly.pdbx_strand_id
1 'polypeptide(L)'
;MGQGSPRCDRCGKRGVPAGWQYGLIELMGVYARLRGLKPLGDHRPLADKLFKGTTTKCLRCNGSGLLDAKRGKTWIDCPDCRGLRHVYIISREEVEAIRQKVLDAYPNAGAPWTWPPGYSDS
;
A
#
# COMPACT_ATOMS: atom_id res chain seq x y z
N MET A 1 -11.35 18.28 6.44
CA MET A 1 -11.55 17.79 5.05
C MET A 1 -11.24 18.96 4.13
N GLY A 2 -10.17 18.89 3.33
CA GLY A 2 -9.80 19.98 2.42
C GLY A 2 -10.76 20.01 1.23
N GLN A 3 -11.52 21.10 1.07
CA GLN A 3 -12.31 21.34 -0.13
C GLN A 3 -11.35 21.74 -1.25
N GLY A 4 -11.01 20.79 -2.13
CA GLY A 4 -10.31 21.10 -3.37
C GLY A 4 -11.22 21.92 -4.28
N SER A 5 -10.64 22.88 -5.04
CA SER A 5 -11.37 23.65 -6.04
C SER A 5 -12.11 22.69 -6.99
N PRO A 6 -13.42 22.89 -7.25
CA PRO A 6 -14.19 22.00 -8.11
C PRO A 6 -13.69 22.01 -9.56
N ARG A 7 -12.88 23.00 -9.94
CA ARG A 7 -12.31 23.16 -11.28
C ARG A 7 -10.80 23.30 -11.20
N CYS A 8 -10.10 22.76 -12.19
CA CYS A 8 -8.66 22.93 -12.32
C CYS A 8 -8.34 24.37 -12.73
N ASP A 9 -7.50 25.06 -11.97
CA ASP A 9 -7.14 26.46 -12.23
C ASP A 9 -6.36 26.64 -13.55
N ARG A 10 -5.77 25.57 -14.07
CA ARG A 10 -5.04 25.59 -15.34
C ARG A 10 -5.91 25.36 -16.57
N CYS A 11 -6.93 24.50 -16.48
CA CYS A 11 -7.71 24.08 -17.65
C CYS A 11 -9.22 24.31 -17.52
N GLY A 12 -9.71 24.80 -16.38
CA GLY A 12 -11.12 25.10 -16.12
C GLY A 12 -12.06 23.89 -16.03
N LYS A 13 -11.58 22.68 -16.34
CA LYS A 13 -12.36 21.45 -16.30
C LYS A 13 -12.65 21.02 -14.87
N ARG A 14 -13.83 20.42 -14.67
CA ARG A 14 -14.22 19.85 -13.37
C ARG A 14 -13.37 18.63 -13.06
N GLY A 15 -12.86 18.54 -11.85
CA GLY A 15 -12.21 17.31 -11.38
C GLY A 15 -13.21 16.17 -11.29
N VAL A 16 -12.82 14.97 -11.73
CA VAL A 16 -13.57 13.75 -11.45
C VAL A 16 -12.99 13.14 -10.17
N PRO A 17 -13.80 12.87 -9.13
CA PRO A 17 -13.30 12.21 -7.92
C PRO A 17 -12.63 10.89 -8.26
N ALA A 18 -11.41 10.68 -7.79
CA ALA A 18 -10.64 9.45 -7.99
C ALA A 18 -11.14 8.25 -7.12
N GLY A 19 -12.33 8.38 -6.51
CA GLY A 19 -12.85 7.46 -5.51
C GLY A 19 -12.17 7.58 -4.15
N TRP A 20 -12.40 6.59 -3.29
CA TRP A 20 -11.76 6.49 -1.98
C TRP A 20 -10.26 6.22 -2.12
N GLN A 21 -9.47 6.95 -1.34
CA GLN A 21 -8.01 6.86 -1.33
C GLN A 21 -7.52 6.91 0.11
N TYR A 22 -6.45 6.17 0.36
CA TYR A 22 -5.73 6.27 1.63
C TYR A 22 -4.99 7.62 1.73
N GLY A 23 -5.02 8.20 2.92
CA GLY A 23 -4.12 9.28 3.32
C GLY A 23 -2.69 8.77 3.58
N LEU A 24 -1.78 9.70 3.86
CA LEU A 24 -0.36 9.40 4.02
C LEU A 24 -0.08 8.35 5.11
N ILE A 25 -0.71 8.47 6.29
CA ILE A 25 -0.51 7.55 7.41
C ILE A 25 -1.01 6.13 7.07
N GLU A 26 -2.15 6.04 6.39
CA GLU A 26 -2.70 4.76 5.95
C GLU A 26 -1.80 4.11 4.89
N LEU A 27 -1.23 4.90 3.97
CA LEU A 27 -0.23 4.42 3.01
C LEU A 27 1.05 3.91 3.68
N MET A 28 1.47 4.54 4.78
CA MET A 28 2.58 4.05 5.61
C MET A 28 2.23 2.72 6.27
N GLY A 29 1.00 2.56 6.77
CA GLY A 29 0.50 1.30 7.31
C GLY A 29 0.42 0.19 6.26
N VAL A 30 -0.03 0.51 5.03
CA VAL A 30 -0.01 -0.41 3.89
C VAL A 30 1.41 -0.88 3.58
N TYR A 31 2.39 0.03 3.57
CA TYR A 31 3.79 -0.33 3.38
C TYR A 31 4.26 -1.34 4.43
N ALA A 32 4.01 -1.04 5.70
CA ALA A 32 4.45 -1.88 6.81
C ALA A 32 3.82 -3.28 6.74
N ARG A 33 2.50 -3.35 6.51
CA ARG A 33 1.79 -4.64 6.36
C ARG A 33 2.27 -5.43 5.14
N LEU A 34 2.51 -4.77 4.01
CA LEU A 34 2.92 -5.45 2.78
C LEU A 34 4.33 -6.03 2.91
N ARG A 35 5.28 -5.27 3.47
CA ARG A 35 6.71 -5.62 3.44
C ARG A 35 7.28 -6.12 4.77
N GLY A 36 6.55 -5.95 5.88
CA GLY A 36 7.05 -6.29 7.21
C GLY A 36 8.22 -5.42 7.66
N LEU A 37 8.29 -4.19 7.15
CA LEU A 37 9.35 -3.22 7.37
C LEU A 37 8.75 -1.86 7.75
N LYS A 38 9.42 -1.10 8.60
CA LYS A 38 9.02 0.26 8.96
C LYS A 38 8.93 1.13 7.69
N PRO A 39 7.92 2.02 7.59
CA PRO A 39 7.70 2.83 6.39
C PRO A 39 8.76 3.92 6.17
N LEU A 40 9.44 4.33 7.24
CA LEU A 40 10.49 5.35 7.27
C LEU A 40 11.75 4.78 7.90
N GLY A 41 12.92 5.24 7.42
CA GLY A 41 14.24 4.83 7.90
C GLY A 41 15.25 4.67 6.76
N ASP A 42 16.54 4.60 7.12
CA ASP A 42 17.66 4.53 6.17
C ASP A 42 17.65 3.25 5.30
N HIS A 43 16.90 2.24 5.71
CA HIS A 43 16.71 1.01 4.94
C HIS A 43 15.88 1.21 3.66
N ARG A 44 15.15 2.33 3.52
CA ARG A 44 14.18 2.53 2.44
C ARG A 44 14.75 2.40 1.02
N PRO A 45 15.90 3.03 0.68
CA PRO A 45 16.49 2.88 -0.65
C PRO A 45 16.82 1.42 -1.00
N LEU A 46 17.38 0.66 -0.04
CA LEU A 46 17.68 -0.77 -0.25
C LEU A 46 16.39 -1.58 -0.42
N ALA A 47 15.41 -1.37 0.47
CA ALA A 47 14.12 -2.06 0.39
C ALA A 47 13.41 -1.78 -0.94
N ASP A 48 13.34 -0.51 -1.36
CA ASP A 48 12.70 -0.14 -2.63
C ASP A 48 13.41 -0.75 -3.84
N LYS A 49 14.74 -0.84 -3.80
CA LYS A 49 15.51 -1.53 -4.84
C LYS A 49 15.20 -3.02 -4.90
N LEU A 50 15.20 -3.71 -3.76
CA LEU A 50 15.01 -5.17 -3.70
C LEU A 50 13.57 -5.60 -3.99
N PHE A 51 12.57 -4.82 -3.54
CA PHE A 51 11.15 -5.09 -3.79
C PHE A 51 10.67 -4.57 -5.15
N LYS A 52 11.54 -3.93 -5.96
CA LYS A 52 11.15 -3.42 -7.27
C LYS A 52 10.72 -4.58 -8.18
N GLY A 53 9.51 -4.50 -8.71
CA GLY A 53 8.98 -5.50 -9.65
C GLY A 53 8.49 -6.80 -9.01
N THR A 54 8.51 -6.92 -7.68
CA THR A 54 8.01 -8.12 -6.98
C THR A 54 6.51 -8.08 -6.70
N THR A 55 5.88 -6.94 -6.96
CA THR A 55 4.45 -6.73 -6.78
C THR A 55 3.82 -6.15 -8.03
N THR A 56 2.55 -6.45 -8.24
CA THR A 56 1.72 -5.80 -9.25
C THR A 56 0.52 -5.12 -8.60
N LYS A 57 -0.04 -4.14 -9.30
CA LYS A 57 -1.24 -3.43 -8.87
C LYS A 57 -2.41 -4.40 -8.78
N CYS A 58 -3.19 -4.34 -7.71
CA CYS A 58 -4.40 -5.15 -7.61
C CYS A 58 -5.40 -4.74 -8.71
N LEU A 59 -5.82 -5.71 -9.53
CA LEU A 59 -6.71 -5.47 -10.67
C LEU A 59 -8.11 -5.06 -10.22
N ARG A 60 -8.63 -5.66 -9.13
CA ARG A 60 -10.00 -5.41 -8.64
C ARG A 60 -10.20 -3.98 -8.14
N CYS A 61 -9.28 -3.47 -7.32
CA CYS A 61 -9.37 -2.09 -6.81
C CYS A 61 -8.54 -1.10 -7.62
N ASN A 62 -7.90 -1.56 -8.70
CA ASN A 62 -6.97 -0.76 -9.50
C ASN A 62 -6.01 0.04 -8.61
N GLY A 63 -5.43 -0.61 -7.60
CA GLY A 63 -4.47 -0.06 -6.63
C GLY A 63 -4.94 1.07 -5.71
N SER A 64 -6.24 1.30 -5.57
CA SER A 64 -6.75 2.14 -4.46
C SER A 64 -6.61 1.43 -3.11
N GLY A 65 -6.73 0.10 -3.10
CA GLY A 65 -6.88 -0.72 -1.90
C GLY A 65 -8.31 -0.74 -1.35
N LEU A 66 -9.18 0.14 -1.86
CA LEU A 66 -10.52 0.40 -1.34
C LEU A 66 -11.57 0.20 -2.43
N LEU A 67 -12.72 -0.35 -2.06
CA LEU A 67 -13.89 -0.45 -2.92
C LEU A 67 -15.02 0.38 -2.32
N ASP A 68 -15.78 1.05 -3.19
CA ASP A 68 -17.00 1.73 -2.78
C ASP A 68 -18.08 0.70 -2.44
N ALA A 69 -18.67 0.79 -1.24
CA ALA A 69 -19.69 -0.15 -0.79
C ALA A 69 -21.10 0.44 -0.71
N LYS A 70 -21.26 1.78 -0.79
CA LYS A 70 -22.58 2.44 -0.64
C LYS A 70 -22.71 3.72 -1.48
N ARG A 71 -22.33 3.68 -2.76
CA ARG A 71 -22.42 4.81 -3.72
C ARG A 71 -21.81 6.11 -3.17
N GLY A 72 -20.60 6.03 -2.62
CA GLY A 72 -19.87 7.17 -2.07
C GLY A 72 -20.15 7.46 -0.60
N LYS A 73 -20.97 6.65 0.09
CA LYS A 73 -21.22 6.83 1.53
C LYS A 73 -20.25 6.09 2.44
N THR A 74 -19.67 4.99 1.96
CA THR A 74 -18.70 4.20 2.72
C THR A 74 -17.81 3.41 1.77
N TRP A 75 -16.68 2.97 2.30
CA TRP A 75 -15.74 2.09 1.64
C TRP A 75 -15.54 0.80 2.44
N ILE A 76 -14.98 -0.20 1.77
CA ILE A 76 -14.45 -1.42 2.38
C ILE A 76 -13.04 -1.65 1.83
N ASP A 77 -12.21 -2.35 2.58
CA ASP A 77 -10.95 -2.87 2.05
C ASP A 77 -11.25 -3.84 0.90
N CYS A 78 -10.49 -3.71 -0.19
CA CYS A 78 -10.58 -4.64 -1.31
C CYS A 78 -10.20 -6.04 -0.83
N PRO A 79 -11.07 -7.05 -0.93
CA PRO A 79 -10.80 -8.38 -0.37
C PRO A 79 -9.65 -9.10 -1.08
N ASP A 80 -9.44 -8.85 -2.37
CA ASP A 80 -8.39 -9.50 -3.16
C ASP A 80 -6.98 -9.11 -2.70
N CYS A 81 -6.77 -7.83 -2.38
CA CYS A 81 -5.49 -7.33 -1.90
C CYS A 81 -5.50 -6.98 -0.41
N ARG A 82 -6.62 -7.18 0.29
CA ARG A 82 -6.80 -6.88 1.72
C ARG A 82 -6.36 -5.47 2.12
N GLY A 83 -6.74 -4.48 1.30
CA GLY A 83 -6.32 -3.09 1.49
C GLY A 83 -4.87 -2.76 1.12
N LEU A 84 -4.06 -3.72 0.66
CA LEU A 84 -2.62 -3.50 0.39
C LEU A 84 -2.32 -2.80 -0.94
N ARG A 85 -3.33 -2.62 -1.81
CA ARG A 85 -3.25 -1.98 -3.14
C ARG A 85 -2.45 -2.78 -4.19
N HIS A 86 -1.51 -3.60 -3.76
CA HIS A 86 -0.66 -4.44 -4.58
C HIS A 86 -0.70 -5.88 -4.06
N VAL A 87 -0.34 -6.82 -4.93
CA VAL A 87 -0.20 -8.23 -4.63
C VAL A 87 1.20 -8.70 -5.06
N TYR A 88 1.80 -9.62 -4.32
CA TYR A 88 3.06 -10.23 -4.70
C TYR A 88 2.87 -11.11 -5.93
N ILE A 89 3.84 -11.07 -6.85
CA ILE A 89 3.91 -11.95 -8.04
C ILE A 89 5.06 -12.96 -7.93
N ILE A 90 5.69 -13.01 -6.75
CA ILE A 90 6.77 -13.91 -6.36
C ILE A 90 6.30 -14.78 -5.19
N SER A 91 7.04 -15.85 -4.88
CA SER A 91 6.69 -16.76 -3.80
C SER A 91 6.86 -16.12 -2.42
N ARG A 92 6.28 -16.74 -1.40
CA ARG A 92 6.45 -16.33 0.00
C ARG A 92 7.92 -16.34 0.41
N GLU A 93 8.63 -17.40 0.04
CA GLU A 93 10.03 -17.63 0.38
C GLU A 93 10.92 -16.55 -0.24
N GLU A 94 10.62 -16.12 -1.48
CA GLU A 94 11.31 -15.01 -2.13
C GLU A 94 11.07 -13.67 -1.41
N VAL A 95 9.84 -13.42 -0.95
CA VAL A 95 9.51 -12.24 -0.13
C VAL A 95 10.28 -12.26 1.19
N GLU A 96 10.28 -13.41 1.88
CA GLU A 96 11.01 -13.61 3.13
C GLU A 96 12.52 -13.39 2.95
N ALA A 97 13.11 -13.94 1.88
CA ALA A 97 14.51 -13.77 1.55
C ALA A 97 14.88 -12.31 1.27
N ILE A 98 14.03 -11.57 0.55
CA ILE A 98 14.24 -10.13 0.32
C ILE A 98 14.14 -9.36 1.63
N ARG A 99 13.12 -9.66 2.46
CA ARG A 99 12.94 -9.03 3.76
C ARG A 99 14.15 -9.27 4.66
N GLN A 100 14.66 -10.51 4.69
CA GLN A 100 15.83 -10.87 5.49
C GLN A 100 17.07 -10.08 5.06
N LYS A 101 17.33 -9.94 3.76
CA LYS A 101 18.44 -9.10 3.25
C LYS A 101 18.38 -7.65 3.74
N VAL A 102 17.17 -7.09 3.88
CA VAL A 102 17.01 -5.74 4.44
C VAL A 102 17.31 -5.74 5.94
N LEU A 103 16.85 -6.74 6.68
CA LEU A 103 17.06 -6.84 8.12
C LEU A 103 18.51 -7.13 8.50
N ASP A 104 19.24 -7.90 7.69
CA ASP A 104 20.66 -8.16 7.89
C ASP A 104 21.49 -6.87 7.78
N ALA A 105 21.12 -5.99 6.84
CA ALA A 105 21.75 -4.68 6.67
C ALA A 105 21.22 -3.61 7.66
N TYR A 106 19.96 -3.73 8.09
CA TYR A 106 19.27 -2.78 8.95
C TYR A 106 18.40 -3.51 9.99
N PRO A 107 18.99 -4.02 11.10
CA PRO A 107 18.25 -4.83 12.07
C PRO A 107 17.02 -4.14 12.68
N ASN A 108 17.08 -2.82 12.82
CA ASN A 108 16.01 -2.01 13.40
C ASN A 108 14.87 -1.67 12.42
N ALA A 109 14.95 -2.12 11.15
CA ALA A 109 13.96 -1.85 10.12
C ALA A 109 12.69 -2.70 10.22
N GLY A 110 12.69 -3.75 11.04
CA GLY A 110 11.56 -4.67 11.18
C GLY A 110 10.28 -4.01 11.68
N ALA A 111 9.15 -4.45 11.13
CA ALA A 111 7.81 -4.20 11.65
C ALA A 111 7.06 -5.54 11.82
N PRO A 112 5.99 -5.59 12.66
CA PRO A 112 5.13 -6.76 12.74
C PRO A 112 4.67 -7.20 11.35
N TRP A 113 4.77 -8.49 11.07
CA TRP A 113 4.51 -9.04 9.75
C TRP A 113 3.88 -10.42 9.85
N THR A 114 2.81 -10.62 9.07
CA THR A 114 2.05 -11.86 8.99
C THR A 114 1.91 -12.29 7.54
N TRP A 115 1.75 -13.60 7.32
CA TRP A 115 1.45 -14.16 6.01
C TRP A 115 0.06 -14.81 6.01
N PRO A 116 -0.80 -14.54 5.01
CA PRO A 116 -0.61 -13.56 3.94
C PRO A 116 -0.74 -12.13 4.50
N PRO A 117 -0.04 -11.14 3.91
CA PRO A 117 -0.09 -9.78 4.41
C PRO A 117 -1.52 -9.21 4.33
N GLY A 118 -1.84 -8.26 5.21
CA GLY A 118 -3.08 -7.47 5.15
C GLY A 118 -4.02 -7.65 6.33
N TYR A 119 -3.95 -8.77 7.05
CA TYR A 119 -4.66 -8.96 8.32
C TYR A 119 -3.66 -8.93 9.47
N SER A 120 -3.84 -7.95 10.37
CA SER A 120 -3.35 -8.03 11.74
C SER A 120 -4.51 -8.54 12.60
N ASP A 121 -4.28 -9.55 13.42
CA ASP A 121 -5.23 -9.92 14.46
C ASP A 121 -5.51 -8.66 15.29
N SER A 122 -6.78 -8.29 15.33
CA SER A 122 -7.28 -7.08 16.01
C SER A 122 -7.29 -7.28 17.51
#